data_AF-A0A315UT12-F1
#
_entry.id   AF-A0A315UT12-F1
#
_cell.length_a   1.000
_cell.length_b   1.000
_cell.length_c   1.000
_cell.angle_alpha   90.00
_cell.angle_beta   90.00
_cell.angle_gamma   90.00
#
_symmetry.space_group_name_H-M   'P 1'
#
loop_
_entity.id
_entity.type
_entity.pdbx_description
1 polymer ?
#
loop_
_entity_poly.entity_id
_entity_poly.type
_entity_poly.pdbx_seq_one_letter_code
_entity_poly.pdbx_strand_id
1 'polypeptide(L)'
;MKSDMKCLLYMIISAILVPAKIFQGATQVKTTTPLLPHPFCKAVMIEASLLNKKTGMVFHREHYGRSVAYEKFSDTLYASNDGPESCSDNNSKPTSELQRYKLAAATFGLLCLLQLSLMISLTLSASSNQSLIEKEKNELKTLNSGLNARNKNLTTEREQLRRNLSDVVSQRNSLTKERDELKKTNLGFWSNLKNLTAEREMLLRTIKGTKADNKNVTEQRDELRKELKNLTLEFSFLTEERDELKEINLGIEANLKNLTDVGETLIRTINATDAINKNLTEERDELRKDLNNLDIGASLKNLSEESEKLIQTIQNIQSDHKNVTGERDDLMRKLNVFTSQLASISKERDDLKKINSDIEANSNNLREDKDELNRKLNDLGWYKNKVPAVRSPYDDIEAMSRTISQERDELKAKINTLNQPGWEVFEGSAYYVSAGKKTWQESRRYCQSKGADLMIINSRSKQVFGNKFQKYMWIGLTDGERDGTWKWVDGSPVTTSYWADGEPNGRTLENCGNIKTYTKERSWNDERCSHSLNWICELKLI
;
A
#
# COMPACT_ATOMS: atom_id res chain seq x y z
N MET A 1 13.68 49.51 25.73
CA MET A 1 13.43 48.42 26.70
C MET A 1 12.77 47.21 26.02
N LYS A 2 13.59 46.33 25.40
CA LYS A 2 13.23 44.93 25.06
C LYS A 2 14.44 44.09 24.58
N SER A 3 15.66 44.64 24.66
CA SER A 3 16.91 43.96 24.27
C SER A 3 17.69 43.41 25.48
N ASP A 4 17.52 44.01 26.66
CA ASP A 4 18.43 43.80 27.81
C ASP A 4 18.07 42.59 28.69
N MET A 5 16.89 42.00 28.50
CA MET A 5 16.43 40.84 29.28
C MET A 5 16.97 39.49 28.78
N LYS A 6 17.66 39.45 27.63
CA LYS A 6 18.28 38.22 27.10
C LYS A 6 19.74 38.04 27.52
N CYS A 7 20.46 39.11 27.87
CA CYS A 7 21.85 39.03 28.32
C CYS A 7 21.99 38.45 29.75
N LEU A 8 20.97 38.63 30.60
CA LEU A 8 21.01 38.20 32.00
C LEU A 8 20.80 36.68 32.19
N LEU A 9 20.05 36.01 31.29
CA LEU A 9 19.80 34.57 31.40
C LEU A 9 20.98 33.71 30.91
N TYR A 10 21.78 34.22 29.96
CA TYR A 10 22.95 33.50 29.43
C TYR A 10 24.15 33.51 30.39
N MET A 11 24.24 34.50 31.29
CA MET A 11 25.32 34.55 32.29
C MET A 11 25.12 33.60 33.47
N ILE A 12 23.89 33.16 33.77
CA ILE A 12 23.62 32.25 34.90
C ILE A 12 23.99 30.79 34.58
N ILE A 13 23.83 30.34 33.32
CA ILE A 13 24.10 28.94 32.93
C ILE A 13 25.62 28.69 32.70
N SER A 14 26.41 29.76 32.55
CA SER A 14 27.85 29.68 32.23
C SER A 14 28.78 29.50 33.44
N ALA A 15 28.25 29.50 34.67
CA ALA A 15 29.03 29.62 35.91
C ALA A 15 29.20 28.32 36.73
N ILE A 16 28.81 27.15 36.20
CA ILE A 16 28.99 25.85 36.88
C ILE A 16 29.92 24.94 36.06
N LEU A 17 31.20 25.32 36.03
CA LEU A 17 32.34 24.43 35.76
C LEU A 17 32.81 23.88 37.14
N VAL A 18 32.81 22.56 37.42
CA VAL A 18 33.84 21.55 37.04
C VAL A 18 35.18 21.79 37.79
N PRO A 19 35.94 20.78 38.32
CA PRO A 19 35.85 19.32 38.16
C PRO A 19 35.96 18.44 39.44
N ALA A 20 35.72 17.13 39.28
CA ALA A 20 36.54 16.07 39.89
C ALA A 20 36.68 14.86 38.94
N LYS A 21 37.93 14.44 38.64
CA LYS A 21 38.27 13.12 38.04
C LYS A 21 38.18 12.06 39.16
N ILE A 22 38.25 10.73 38.99
CA ILE A 22 39.07 9.80 38.17
C ILE A 22 38.24 8.47 38.13
N PHE A 23 38.07 7.69 37.04
CA PHE A 23 38.99 6.64 36.53
C PHE A 23 38.53 6.07 35.16
N GLN A 24 39.34 5.15 34.61
CA GLN A 24 39.45 4.80 33.19
C GLN A 24 38.41 3.80 32.63
N GLY A 25 38.17 3.88 31.31
CA GLY A 25 37.50 2.86 30.50
C GLY A 25 37.23 3.37 29.07
N ALA A 26 38.00 2.92 28.07
CA ALA A 26 38.07 3.57 26.76
C ALA A 26 37.44 2.78 25.59
N THR A 27 36.69 3.46 24.74
CA THR A 27 36.54 3.33 23.25
C THR A 27 35.55 4.41 22.79
N GLN A 28 35.90 5.50 22.09
CA GLN A 28 36.14 5.59 20.63
C GLN A 28 34.95 4.98 19.82
N VAL A 29 34.23 5.68 18.91
CA VAL A 29 34.65 6.73 17.94
C VAL A 29 33.57 7.81 17.70
N LYS A 30 34.06 9.01 17.35
CA LYS A 30 33.39 10.27 16.96
C LYS A 30 32.08 10.22 16.16
N THR A 31 31.12 11.03 16.58
CA THR A 31 30.16 11.74 15.71
C THR A 31 30.75 13.06 15.20
N THR A 32 30.63 13.36 13.91
CA THR A 32 30.82 14.71 13.36
C THR A 32 29.87 14.98 12.20
N THR A 33 28.90 15.86 12.43
CA THR A 33 28.18 16.58 11.38
C THR A 33 28.81 17.97 11.26
N PRO A 34 29.07 18.46 10.04
CA PRO A 34 28.96 19.89 9.80
C PRO A 34 28.11 20.23 8.57
N LEU A 35 27.63 21.47 8.62
CA LEU A 35 26.68 22.12 7.74
C LEU A 35 26.99 22.05 6.25
N LEU A 36 25.92 22.05 5.45
CA LEU A 36 25.90 22.51 4.05
C LEU A 36 26.28 23.99 3.94
N PRO A 37 27.09 24.35 2.94
CA PRO A 37 27.04 25.66 2.30
C PRO A 37 26.80 25.56 0.79
N HIS A 38 25.92 26.41 0.28
CA HIS A 38 25.90 26.90 -1.09
C HIS A 38 26.02 28.43 -0.94
N PRO A 39 26.85 29.18 -1.69
CA PRO A 39 26.84 29.14 -3.16
C PRO A 39 28.17 29.40 -3.94
N PHE A 40 28.13 29.07 -5.23
CA PHE A 40 28.80 29.70 -6.40
C PHE A 40 30.34 29.95 -6.48
N CYS A 41 30.84 29.62 -7.68
CA CYS A 41 32.02 30.16 -8.40
C CYS A 41 33.46 29.72 -8.06
N LYS A 42 34.06 28.99 -9.03
CA LYS A 42 35.46 29.02 -9.58
C LYS A 42 35.95 27.60 -9.92
N ALA A 43 36.77 27.32 -10.94
CA ALA A 43 37.15 28.04 -12.18
C ALA A 43 37.80 26.98 -13.13
N VAL A 44 37.68 27.09 -14.46
CA VAL A 44 38.76 27.57 -15.37
C VAL A 44 39.99 26.63 -15.47
N MET A 45 40.04 25.91 -16.61
CA MET A 45 41.23 25.57 -17.44
C MET A 45 42.06 24.30 -17.06
N ILE A 46 42.75 23.60 -17.97
CA ILE A 46 43.10 23.82 -19.39
C ILE A 46 43.19 22.44 -20.11
N GLU A 47 42.65 22.27 -21.32
CA GLU A 47 43.36 21.99 -22.60
C GLU A 47 44.38 20.82 -22.64
N ALA A 48 44.61 20.11 -23.76
CA ALA A 48 43.90 19.92 -25.03
C ALA A 48 44.62 18.81 -25.83
N SER A 49 43.96 18.21 -26.84
CA SER A 49 44.48 18.07 -28.22
C SER A 49 43.69 17.09 -29.10
N LEU A 50 43.15 17.63 -30.20
CA LEU A 50 43.34 17.18 -31.61
C LEU A 50 42.81 15.77 -32.00
N LEU A 51 42.01 15.55 -33.06
CA LEU A 51 41.36 16.38 -34.10
C LEU A 51 39.89 15.87 -34.31
N ASN A 52 39.07 16.11 -35.36
CA ASN A 52 39.24 16.75 -36.67
C ASN A 52 37.90 17.21 -37.31
N LYS A 53 38.00 18.11 -38.31
CA LYS A 53 37.06 18.40 -39.42
C LYS A 53 35.57 18.01 -39.31
N LYS A 54 34.69 19.03 -39.29
CA LYS A 54 34.10 19.58 -40.54
C LYS A 54 33.33 20.89 -40.32
N THR A 55 33.91 22.00 -40.77
CA THR A 55 33.18 23.18 -41.24
C THR A 55 32.96 23.06 -42.75
N GLY A 56 31.98 23.79 -43.30
CA GLY A 56 31.96 24.13 -44.74
C GLY A 56 30.67 23.85 -45.51
N MET A 57 30.04 24.96 -45.93
CA MET A 57 29.34 25.16 -47.21
C MET A 57 28.16 24.25 -47.59
N VAL A 58 26.96 24.83 -47.52
CA VAL A 58 25.86 24.54 -48.45
C VAL A 58 25.98 25.53 -49.60
N PHE A 59 26.23 25.05 -50.83
CA PHE A 59 26.04 25.85 -52.06
C PHE A 59 25.72 24.97 -53.28
N HIS A 60 24.91 25.53 -54.16
CA HIS A 60 24.53 25.12 -55.52
C HIS A 60 24.17 23.66 -55.87
N ARG A 61 22.88 23.52 -56.22
CA ARG A 61 22.40 22.68 -57.31
C ARG A 61 22.97 23.21 -58.63
N GLU A 62 23.86 22.45 -59.27
CA GLU A 62 24.05 22.41 -60.73
C GLU A 62 24.89 21.20 -61.11
N HIS A 63 24.57 20.53 -62.23
CA HIS A 63 25.52 19.66 -62.93
C HIS A 63 25.29 19.75 -64.43
N TYR A 64 26.20 20.46 -65.08
CA TYR A 64 26.32 20.57 -66.53
C TYR A 64 26.68 19.23 -67.17
N GLY A 65 26.22 19.05 -68.42
CA GLY A 65 26.81 18.08 -69.35
C GLY A 65 27.68 18.77 -70.40
N ARG A 66 28.94 18.32 -70.53
CA ARG A 66 29.88 18.37 -71.69
C ARG A 66 31.29 18.10 -71.12
N SER A 67 32.05 17.09 -71.56
CA SER A 67 32.62 16.83 -72.91
C SER A 67 33.98 17.51 -73.13
N VAL A 68 35.05 16.71 -73.08
CA VAL A 68 36.34 16.89 -73.79
C VAL A 68 36.78 15.45 -74.13
N ALA A 69 36.64 14.95 -75.36
CA ALA A 69 37.32 15.29 -76.62
C ALA A 69 38.76 14.75 -76.71
N TYR A 70 38.98 13.89 -77.71
CA TYR A 70 40.24 13.78 -78.43
C TYR A 70 39.92 14.00 -79.91
N GLU A 71 40.70 14.88 -80.55
CA GLU A 71 40.70 15.14 -81.99
C GLU A 71 41.44 13.98 -82.74
N LYS A 72 41.64 13.90 -84.07
CA LYS A 72 41.54 14.88 -85.18
C LYS A 72 41.66 14.18 -86.57
N PHE A 73 41.43 14.96 -87.63
CA PHE A 73 41.81 14.72 -89.06
C PHE A 73 41.11 13.56 -89.81
N SER A 74 40.79 13.67 -91.10
CA SER A 74 41.14 14.72 -92.11
C SER A 74 40.02 15.05 -93.10
N ASP A 75 39.83 16.35 -93.31
CA ASP A 75 39.70 17.09 -94.58
C ASP A 75 38.76 16.64 -95.73
N THR A 76 37.86 17.57 -96.03
CA THR A 76 37.18 17.76 -97.33
C THR A 76 38.18 18.17 -98.42
N LEU A 77 38.10 17.62 -99.63
CA LEU A 77 38.64 18.29 -100.82
C LEU A 77 37.82 18.05 -102.09
N TYR A 78 37.68 19.16 -102.82
CA TYR A 78 36.84 19.48 -103.96
C TYR A 78 37.15 18.76 -105.30
N ALA A 79 36.25 19.04 -106.26
CA ALA A 79 36.44 19.05 -107.72
C ALA A 79 36.44 17.67 -108.41
N SER A 80 35.41 17.34 -109.20
CA SER A 80 35.07 17.86 -110.56
C SER A 80 35.96 17.30 -111.67
N ASN A 81 35.36 16.63 -112.65
CA ASN A 81 35.20 17.18 -114.00
C ASN A 81 34.44 16.22 -114.95
N ASP A 82 34.01 16.79 -116.07
CA ASP A 82 33.32 16.15 -117.20
C ASP A 82 34.18 15.11 -117.96
N GLY A 83 33.58 14.47 -118.99
CA GLY A 83 34.29 13.58 -119.93
C GLY A 83 35.34 14.28 -120.80
N PRO A 84 35.98 13.59 -121.77
CA PRO A 84 35.22 13.13 -122.95
C PRO A 84 35.74 11.82 -123.62
N GLU A 85 35.36 11.66 -124.88
CA GLU A 85 35.68 10.63 -125.88
C GLU A 85 37.17 10.27 -126.05
N SER A 86 37.46 9.02 -126.45
CA SER A 86 37.77 8.69 -127.87
C SER A 86 38.28 7.24 -128.05
N CYS A 87 38.42 6.80 -129.30
CA CYS A 87 38.45 5.40 -129.70
C CYS A 87 39.85 4.83 -130.00
N SER A 88 39.92 3.50 -129.92
CA SER A 88 40.84 2.59 -130.64
C SER A 88 42.26 2.42 -130.09
N ASP A 89 42.70 1.17 -129.99
CA ASP A 89 44.00 0.80 -130.56
C ASP A 89 44.02 -0.65 -131.08
N ASN A 90 44.98 -0.96 -131.97
CA ASN A 90 44.96 -2.12 -132.85
C ASN A 90 45.52 -3.42 -132.26
N ASN A 91 45.13 -4.55 -132.87
CA ASN A 91 45.66 -5.89 -132.63
C ASN A 91 47.19 -5.99 -132.84
N SER A 92 47.88 -6.78 -132.01
CA SER A 92 48.65 -7.94 -132.50
C SER A 92 49.11 -8.92 -131.39
N LYS A 93 48.86 -10.22 -131.66
CA LYS A 93 49.37 -11.43 -130.96
C LYS A 93 50.93 -11.52 -131.04
N PRO A 94 51.66 -12.36 -130.25
CA PRO A 94 51.26 -13.72 -129.81
C PRO A 94 51.80 -14.30 -128.46
N THR A 95 51.23 -15.45 -128.07
CA THR A 95 51.80 -16.60 -127.31
C THR A 95 53.00 -16.46 -126.34
N SER A 96 52.77 -16.65 -125.03
CA SER A 96 53.46 -17.67 -124.17
C SER A 96 53.11 -17.56 -122.68
N GLU A 97 52.55 -16.44 -122.21
CA GLU A 97 52.28 -16.21 -120.77
C GLU A 97 51.06 -16.96 -120.21
N LEU A 98 50.20 -17.54 -121.06
CA LEU A 98 48.87 -18.02 -120.70
C LEU A 98 48.86 -19.12 -119.62
N GLN A 99 49.93 -19.90 -119.44
CA GLN A 99 50.02 -20.89 -118.36
C GLN A 99 50.36 -20.26 -116.99
N ARG A 100 51.18 -19.20 -116.95
CA ARG A 100 51.51 -18.52 -115.69
C ARG A 100 50.30 -17.75 -115.16
N TYR A 101 49.57 -17.04 -116.03
CA TYR A 101 48.31 -16.41 -115.64
C TYR A 101 47.24 -17.41 -115.20
N LYS A 102 47.17 -18.61 -115.78
CA LYS A 102 46.24 -19.67 -115.33
C LYS A 102 46.59 -20.20 -113.94
N LEU A 103 47.88 -20.45 -113.65
CA LEU A 103 48.30 -20.87 -112.31
C LEU A 103 48.12 -19.74 -111.29
N ALA A 104 48.52 -18.52 -111.63
CA ALA A 104 48.33 -17.35 -110.78
C ALA A 104 46.85 -17.11 -110.48
N ALA A 105 45.97 -17.10 -111.50
CA ALA A 105 44.52 -16.96 -111.31
C ALA A 105 43.90 -18.12 -110.53
N ALA A 106 44.39 -19.36 -110.68
CA ALA A 106 43.98 -20.48 -109.85
C ALA A 106 44.38 -20.25 -108.38
N THR A 107 45.63 -19.84 -108.11
CA THR A 107 46.08 -19.53 -106.73
C THR A 107 45.39 -18.31 -106.13
N PHE A 108 45.11 -17.27 -106.92
CA PHE A 108 44.36 -16.09 -106.49
C PHE A 108 42.90 -16.44 -106.22
N GLY A 109 42.28 -17.26 -107.07
CA GLY A 109 40.95 -17.81 -106.83
C GLY A 109 40.88 -18.65 -105.55
N LEU A 110 41.89 -19.49 -105.29
CA LEU A 110 41.99 -20.28 -104.07
C LEU A 110 42.22 -19.40 -102.83
N LEU A 111 43.06 -18.37 -102.92
CA LEU A 111 43.24 -17.36 -101.87
C LEU A 111 41.96 -16.56 -101.61
N CYS A 112 41.23 -16.15 -102.65
CA CYS A 112 39.94 -15.48 -102.52
C CYS A 112 38.89 -16.39 -101.89
N LEU A 113 38.82 -17.68 -102.25
CA LEU A 113 37.93 -18.66 -101.63
C LEU A 113 38.29 -18.92 -100.17
N LEU A 114 39.58 -19.04 -99.84
CA LEU A 114 40.05 -19.16 -98.46
C LEU A 114 39.72 -17.90 -97.65
N GLN A 115 39.95 -16.71 -98.19
CA GLN A 115 39.62 -15.44 -97.54
C GLN A 115 38.10 -15.26 -97.36
N LEU A 116 37.28 -15.65 -98.34
CA LEU A 116 35.83 -15.73 -98.20
C LEU A 116 35.42 -16.71 -97.09
N SER A 117 36.01 -17.91 -97.05
CA SER A 117 35.73 -18.89 -96.01
C SER A 117 36.11 -18.39 -94.60
N LEU A 118 37.21 -17.66 -94.48
CA LEU A 118 37.66 -17.03 -93.24
C LEU A 118 36.72 -15.90 -92.82
N MET A 119 36.33 -15.01 -93.74
CA MET A 119 35.39 -13.92 -93.48
C MET A 119 34.00 -14.43 -93.10
N ILE A 120 33.51 -15.50 -93.76
CA ILE A 120 32.25 -16.18 -93.39
C ILE A 120 32.39 -16.82 -91.99
N SER A 121 33.51 -17.47 -91.69
CA SER A 121 33.75 -18.06 -90.37
C SER A 121 33.83 -17.02 -89.26
N LEU A 122 34.53 -15.89 -89.48
CA LEU A 122 34.59 -14.79 -88.53
C LEU A 122 33.22 -14.14 -88.31
N THR A 123 32.45 -13.87 -89.37
CA THR A 123 31.12 -13.26 -89.25
C THR A 123 30.10 -14.17 -88.55
N LEU A 124 30.17 -15.48 -88.77
CA LEU A 124 29.39 -16.47 -88.01
C LEU A 124 29.83 -16.52 -86.54
N SER A 125 31.13 -16.46 -86.24
CA SER A 125 31.61 -16.42 -84.85
C SER A 125 31.20 -15.13 -84.12
N ALA A 126 31.25 -13.98 -84.81
CA ALA A 126 30.87 -12.68 -84.26
C ALA A 126 29.36 -12.60 -84.00
N SER A 127 28.52 -13.08 -84.92
CA SER A 127 27.07 -13.13 -84.72
C SER A 127 26.66 -14.09 -83.60
N SER A 128 27.32 -15.25 -83.49
CA SER A 128 27.16 -16.17 -82.36
C SER A 128 27.51 -15.49 -81.02
N ASN A 129 28.68 -14.85 -80.93
CA ASN A 129 29.10 -14.13 -79.72
C ASN A 129 28.15 -12.98 -79.37
N GLN A 130 27.67 -12.22 -80.36
CA GLN A 130 26.72 -11.14 -80.14
C GLN A 130 25.35 -11.65 -79.66
N SER A 131 24.91 -12.83 -80.12
CA SER A 131 23.70 -13.48 -79.61
C SER A 131 23.84 -13.93 -78.15
N LEU A 132 25.03 -14.40 -77.75
CA LEU A 132 25.33 -14.81 -76.37
C LEU A 132 25.35 -13.59 -75.43
N ILE A 133 26.02 -12.51 -75.83
CA ILE A 133 26.07 -11.23 -75.08
C ILE A 133 24.66 -10.65 -74.90
N GLU A 134 23.81 -10.67 -75.93
CA GLU A 134 22.44 -10.16 -75.83
C GLU A 134 21.57 -11.06 -74.93
N LYS A 135 21.84 -12.36 -74.87
CA LYS A 135 21.20 -13.27 -73.90
C LYS A 135 21.59 -12.93 -72.46
N GLU A 136 22.89 -12.84 -72.16
CA GLU A 136 23.39 -12.48 -70.82
C GLU A 136 22.87 -11.10 -70.36
N LYS A 137 22.84 -10.13 -71.27
CA LYS A 137 22.28 -8.79 -71.04
C LYS A 137 20.79 -8.81 -70.70
N ASN A 138 20.01 -9.68 -71.33
CA ASN A 138 18.57 -9.86 -71.01
C ASN A 138 18.36 -10.60 -69.68
N GLU A 139 19.21 -11.58 -69.35
CA GLU A 139 19.23 -12.24 -68.04
C GLU A 139 19.58 -11.23 -66.92
N LEU A 140 20.64 -10.42 -67.10
CA LEU A 140 21.03 -9.35 -66.17
C LEU A 140 19.93 -8.28 -66.00
N LYS A 141 19.25 -7.89 -67.08
CA LYS A 141 18.12 -6.95 -67.03
C LYS A 141 16.95 -7.50 -66.21
N THR A 142 16.70 -8.81 -66.30
CA THR A 142 15.66 -9.52 -65.54
C THR A 142 16.06 -9.70 -64.07
N LEU A 143 17.33 -10.00 -63.80
CA LEU A 143 17.86 -10.05 -62.43
C LEU A 143 17.76 -8.67 -61.75
N ASN A 144 18.11 -7.60 -62.46
CA ASN A 144 18.07 -6.23 -61.95
C ASN A 144 16.62 -5.75 -61.69
N SER A 145 15.66 -6.09 -62.55
CA SER A 145 14.24 -5.75 -62.28
C SER A 145 13.70 -6.51 -61.05
N GLY A 146 14.05 -7.78 -60.89
CA GLY A 146 13.73 -8.57 -59.70
C GLY A 146 14.38 -8.04 -58.42
N LEU A 147 15.64 -7.59 -58.50
CA LEU A 147 16.35 -6.97 -57.36
C LEU A 147 15.72 -5.64 -56.96
N ASN A 148 15.33 -4.80 -57.93
CA ASN A 148 14.62 -3.55 -57.67
C ASN A 148 13.24 -3.77 -57.04
N ALA A 149 12.50 -4.80 -57.47
CA ALA A 149 11.23 -5.18 -56.85
C ALA A 149 11.42 -5.60 -55.38
N ARG A 150 12.42 -6.44 -55.08
CA ARG A 150 12.78 -6.82 -53.70
C ARG A 150 13.19 -5.62 -52.86
N ASN A 151 14.02 -4.71 -53.38
CA ASN A 151 14.46 -3.52 -52.67
C ASN A 151 13.28 -2.56 -52.35
N LYS A 152 12.32 -2.44 -53.28
CA LYS A 152 11.07 -1.70 -53.04
C LYS A 152 10.25 -2.35 -51.92
N ASN A 153 10.10 -3.68 -51.91
CA ASN A 153 9.36 -4.39 -50.86
C ASN A 153 10.03 -4.21 -49.47
N LEU A 154 11.35 -4.41 -49.38
CA LEU A 154 12.13 -4.18 -48.16
C LEU A 154 12.04 -2.73 -47.65
N THR A 155 11.90 -1.75 -48.55
CA THR A 155 11.68 -0.35 -48.18
C THR A 155 10.28 -0.14 -47.57
N THR A 156 9.24 -0.76 -48.13
CA THR A 156 7.88 -0.73 -47.59
C THR A 156 7.81 -1.40 -46.21
N GLU A 157 8.42 -2.58 -46.05
CA GLU A 157 8.51 -3.30 -44.77
C GLU A 157 9.24 -2.47 -43.71
N ARG A 158 10.36 -1.84 -44.07
CA ARG A 158 11.11 -0.94 -43.17
C ARG A 158 10.25 0.22 -42.67
N GLU A 159 9.51 0.88 -43.55
CA GLU A 159 8.65 2.01 -43.15
C GLU A 159 7.42 1.56 -42.36
N GLN A 160 6.92 0.34 -42.58
CA GLN A 160 5.87 -0.26 -41.73
C GLN A 160 6.40 -0.59 -40.33
N LEU A 161 7.57 -1.22 -40.22
CA LEU A 161 8.24 -1.46 -38.94
C LEU A 161 8.55 -0.16 -38.20
N ARG A 162 8.90 0.91 -38.93
CA ARG A 162 9.14 2.24 -38.35
C ARG A 162 7.88 2.87 -37.75
N ARG A 163 6.73 2.72 -38.41
CA ARG A 163 5.42 3.14 -37.85
C ARG A 163 5.08 2.33 -36.60
N ASN A 164 5.13 1.01 -36.68
CA ASN A 164 4.85 0.12 -35.53
C ASN A 164 5.75 0.45 -34.32
N LEU A 165 7.03 0.74 -34.55
CA LEU A 165 7.96 1.17 -33.49
C LEU A 165 7.55 2.50 -32.87
N SER A 166 7.10 3.47 -33.68
CA SER A 166 6.58 4.75 -33.19
C SER A 166 5.34 4.57 -32.30
N ASP A 167 4.43 3.68 -32.69
CA ASP A 167 3.19 3.41 -31.94
C ASP A 167 3.49 2.72 -30.60
N VAL A 168 4.38 1.71 -30.59
CA VAL A 168 4.85 1.04 -29.37
C VAL A 168 5.58 2.02 -28.43
N VAL A 169 6.39 2.94 -28.98
CA VAL A 169 7.04 3.99 -28.18
C VAL A 169 6.00 4.96 -27.58
N SER A 170 4.95 5.29 -28.32
CA SER A 170 3.84 6.13 -27.84
C SER A 170 3.08 5.45 -26.68
N GLN A 171 2.69 4.18 -26.85
CA GLN A 171 2.03 3.38 -25.82
C GLN A 171 2.88 3.27 -24.55
N ARG A 172 4.17 2.94 -24.69
CA ARG A 172 5.13 2.91 -23.58
C ARG A 172 5.19 4.24 -22.84
N ASN A 173 5.16 5.36 -23.56
CA ASN A 173 5.18 6.69 -22.95
C ASN A 173 3.87 7.02 -22.21
N SER A 174 2.70 6.53 -22.66
CA SER A 174 1.44 6.64 -21.90
C SER A 174 1.49 5.85 -20.60
N LEU A 175 1.83 4.56 -20.69
CA LEU A 175 1.97 3.66 -19.53
C LEU A 175 3.00 4.19 -18.51
N THR A 176 4.04 4.87 -18.98
CA THR A 176 5.03 5.55 -18.12
C THR A 176 4.38 6.67 -17.29
N LYS A 177 3.50 7.49 -17.89
CA LYS A 177 2.77 8.55 -17.17
C LYS A 177 1.78 7.97 -16.17
N GLU A 178 1.01 6.97 -16.58
CA GLU A 178 0.03 6.28 -15.71
C GLU A 178 0.70 5.66 -14.49
N ARG A 179 1.83 4.96 -14.69
CA ARG A 179 2.68 4.45 -13.60
C ARG A 179 3.12 5.54 -12.63
N ASP A 180 3.51 6.71 -13.13
CA ASP A 180 4.05 7.79 -12.31
C ASP A 180 2.94 8.53 -11.51
N GLU A 181 1.74 8.71 -12.07
CA GLU A 181 0.57 9.19 -11.32
C GLU A 181 0.07 8.14 -10.30
N LEU A 182 0.07 6.84 -10.64
CA LEU A 182 -0.22 5.77 -9.67
C LEU A 182 0.80 5.76 -8.51
N LYS A 183 2.10 5.96 -8.80
CA LYS A 183 3.15 6.05 -7.78
C LYS A 183 2.94 7.24 -6.84
N LYS A 184 2.59 8.41 -7.38
CA LYS A 184 2.25 9.61 -6.61
C LYS A 184 1.01 9.42 -5.75
N THR A 185 -0.02 8.77 -6.30
CA THR A 185 -1.27 8.44 -5.60
C THR A 185 -1.01 7.46 -4.44
N ASN A 186 -0.19 6.42 -4.67
CA ASN A 186 0.24 5.48 -3.64
C ASN A 186 1.00 6.17 -2.50
N LEU A 187 1.92 7.10 -2.81
CA LEU A 187 2.60 7.90 -1.78
C LEU A 187 1.61 8.74 -0.93
N GLY A 188 0.56 9.28 -1.55
CA GLY A 188 -0.54 9.94 -0.84
C GLY A 188 -1.28 8.99 0.11
N PHE A 189 -1.63 7.78 -0.34
CA PHE A 189 -2.24 6.75 0.52
C PHE A 189 -1.36 6.38 1.71
N TRP A 190 -0.05 6.20 1.52
CA TRP A 190 0.89 5.94 2.62
C TRP A 190 0.97 7.08 3.65
N SER A 191 0.91 8.34 3.20
CA SER A 191 0.86 9.50 4.10
C SER A 191 -0.44 9.52 4.92
N ASN A 192 -1.58 9.27 4.28
CA ASN A 192 -2.88 9.24 4.95
C ASN A 192 -2.97 8.09 5.97
N LEU A 193 -2.48 6.89 5.61
CA LEU A 193 -2.42 5.74 6.51
C LEU A 193 -1.55 6.03 7.74
N LYS A 194 -0.42 6.73 7.57
CA LYS A 194 0.45 7.15 8.67
C LYS A 194 -0.26 8.11 9.63
N ASN A 195 -0.99 9.11 9.11
CA ASN A 195 -1.75 10.05 9.93
C ASN A 195 -2.88 9.35 10.70
N LEU A 196 -3.69 8.52 10.02
CA LEU A 196 -4.77 7.73 10.65
C LEU A 196 -4.23 6.78 11.74
N THR A 197 -3.03 6.22 11.54
CA THR A 197 -2.36 5.41 12.56
C THR A 197 -1.99 6.25 13.79
N ALA A 198 -1.44 7.46 13.59
CA ALA A 198 -1.10 8.36 14.69
C ALA A 198 -2.34 8.84 15.47
N GLU A 199 -3.43 9.16 14.77
CA GLU A 199 -4.73 9.52 15.38
C GLU A 199 -5.30 8.35 16.20
N ARG A 200 -5.27 7.12 15.67
CA ARG A 200 -5.68 5.91 16.39
C ARG A 200 -4.90 5.72 17.69
N GLU A 201 -3.57 5.87 17.66
CA GLU A 201 -2.72 5.75 18.86
C GLU A 201 -2.90 6.92 19.84
N MET A 202 -3.38 8.08 19.40
CA MET A 202 -3.82 9.16 20.29
C MET A 202 -5.15 8.81 20.97
N LEU A 203 -6.15 8.38 20.20
CA LEU A 203 -7.47 7.98 20.72
C LEU A 203 -7.37 6.83 21.73
N LEU A 204 -6.53 5.82 21.46
CA LEU A 204 -6.29 4.71 22.40
C LEU A 204 -5.72 5.19 23.74
N ARG A 205 -4.85 6.21 23.74
CA ARG A 205 -4.34 6.82 24.98
C ARG A 205 -5.43 7.59 25.72
N THR A 206 -6.24 8.37 25.02
CA THR A 206 -7.39 9.09 25.62
C THR A 206 -8.40 8.12 26.25
N ILE A 207 -8.77 7.04 25.55
CA ILE A 207 -9.68 6.00 26.07
C ILE A 207 -9.09 5.31 27.32
N LYS A 208 -7.77 5.10 27.36
CA LYS A 208 -7.10 4.53 28.54
C LYS A 208 -7.15 5.49 29.74
N GLY A 209 -6.97 6.80 29.50
CA GLY A 209 -7.10 7.86 30.51
C GLY A 209 -8.52 7.91 31.09
N THR A 210 -9.52 8.14 30.24
CA THR A 210 -10.93 8.25 30.68
C THR A 210 -11.44 6.97 31.35
N LYS A 211 -10.92 5.79 31.00
CA LYS A 211 -11.22 4.54 31.73
C LYS A 211 -10.65 4.52 33.15
N ALA A 212 -9.47 5.12 33.39
CA ALA A 212 -8.91 5.28 34.72
C ALA A 212 -9.68 6.34 35.53
N ASP A 213 -10.00 7.47 34.92
CA ASP A 213 -10.77 8.55 35.55
C ASP A 213 -12.16 8.05 35.98
N ASN A 214 -12.86 7.33 35.10
CA ASN A 214 -14.15 6.72 35.40
C ASN A 214 -14.08 5.66 36.52
N LYS A 215 -12.94 4.95 36.66
CA LYS A 215 -12.72 4.05 37.79
C LYS A 215 -12.60 4.84 39.10
N ASN A 216 -11.82 5.92 39.11
CA ASN A 216 -11.67 6.79 40.28
C ASN A 216 -13.00 7.44 40.70
N VAL A 217 -13.79 7.94 39.75
CA VAL A 217 -15.14 8.48 40.00
C VAL A 217 -16.09 7.39 40.54
N THR A 218 -15.98 6.15 40.06
CA THR A 218 -16.75 5.02 40.58
C THR A 218 -16.38 4.71 42.04
N GLU A 219 -15.08 4.72 42.37
CA GLU A 219 -14.58 4.49 43.73
C GLU A 219 -15.05 5.59 44.70
N GLN A 220 -14.91 6.86 44.31
CA GLN A 220 -15.39 8.01 45.08
C GLN A 220 -16.92 7.98 45.32
N ARG A 221 -17.70 7.63 44.28
CA ARG A 221 -19.16 7.48 44.40
C ARG A 221 -19.54 6.40 45.41
N ASP A 222 -18.83 5.26 45.38
CA ASP A 222 -19.13 4.13 46.27
C ASP A 222 -18.68 4.39 47.71
N GLU A 223 -17.72 5.29 47.91
CA GLU A 223 -17.29 5.81 49.22
C GLU A 223 -18.32 6.79 49.81
N LEU A 224 -18.72 7.83 49.05
CA LEU A 224 -19.81 8.74 49.41
C LEU A 224 -21.12 8.00 49.73
N ARG A 225 -21.39 6.88 49.05
CA ARG A 225 -22.57 6.05 49.30
C ARG A 225 -22.53 5.32 50.65
N LYS A 226 -21.34 5.03 51.19
CA LYS A 226 -21.18 4.51 52.56
C LYS A 226 -21.42 5.61 53.58
N GLU A 227 -20.84 6.79 53.37
CA GLU A 227 -21.03 7.95 54.24
C GLU A 227 -22.51 8.33 54.35
N LEU A 228 -23.20 8.44 53.21
CA LEU A 228 -24.65 8.70 53.16
C LEU A 228 -25.46 7.66 53.95
N LYS A 229 -25.07 6.38 53.88
CA LYS A 229 -25.72 5.31 54.63
C LYS A 229 -25.49 5.44 56.14
N ASN A 230 -24.28 5.82 56.56
CA ASN A 230 -23.96 6.09 57.96
C ASN A 230 -24.78 7.29 58.48
N LEU A 231 -24.80 8.40 57.74
CA LEU A 231 -25.55 9.59 58.11
C LEU A 231 -27.07 9.34 58.18
N THR A 232 -27.59 8.45 57.32
CA THR A 232 -28.99 8.01 57.37
C THR A 232 -29.31 7.25 58.66
N LEU A 233 -28.39 6.39 59.13
CA LEU A 233 -28.55 5.66 60.40
C LEU A 233 -28.49 6.62 61.60
N GLU A 234 -27.53 7.54 61.60
CA GLU A 234 -27.37 8.56 62.64
C GLU A 234 -28.61 9.48 62.73
N PHE A 235 -29.14 9.92 61.59
CA PHE A 235 -30.39 10.68 61.54
C PHE A 235 -31.60 9.88 62.04
N SER A 236 -31.65 8.56 61.80
CA SER A 236 -32.73 7.72 62.34
C SER A 236 -32.67 7.61 63.86
N PHE A 237 -31.48 7.51 64.45
CA PHE A 237 -31.30 7.46 65.90
C PHE A 237 -31.69 8.79 66.57
N LEU A 238 -31.27 9.92 66.01
CA LEU A 238 -31.66 11.26 66.47
C LEU A 238 -33.17 11.54 66.29
N THR A 239 -33.83 10.87 65.33
CA THR A 239 -35.28 10.94 65.13
C THR A 239 -36.02 10.22 66.26
N GLU A 240 -35.52 9.05 66.67
CA GLU A 240 -36.05 8.25 67.78
C GLU A 240 -35.88 8.99 69.12
N GLU A 241 -34.68 9.49 69.43
CA GLU A 241 -34.39 10.28 70.64
C GLU A 241 -35.24 11.55 70.73
N ARG A 242 -35.46 12.25 69.60
CA ARG A 242 -36.37 13.41 69.53
C ARG A 242 -37.81 13.03 69.90
N ASP A 243 -38.29 11.89 69.42
CA ASP A 243 -39.67 11.47 69.64
C ASP A 243 -39.89 10.96 71.08
N GLU A 244 -38.90 10.33 71.70
CA GLU A 244 -38.89 10.04 73.14
C GLU A 244 -38.95 11.34 73.98
N LEU A 245 -38.11 12.33 73.68
CA LEU A 245 -38.11 13.64 74.36
C LEU A 245 -39.46 14.37 74.22
N LYS A 246 -40.16 14.16 73.11
CA LYS A 246 -41.46 14.77 72.84
C LYS A 246 -42.56 14.19 73.72
N GLU A 247 -42.58 12.88 73.94
CA GLU A 247 -43.49 12.22 74.89
C GLU A 247 -43.19 12.64 76.34
N ILE A 248 -41.91 12.77 76.71
CA ILE A 248 -41.52 13.32 78.03
C ILE A 248 -42.07 14.75 78.21
N ASN A 249 -41.95 15.61 77.20
CA ASN A 249 -42.47 16.97 77.26
C ASN A 249 -44.00 17.03 77.39
N LEU A 250 -44.75 16.17 76.68
CA LEU A 250 -46.21 16.04 76.85
C LEU A 250 -46.58 15.63 78.28
N GLY A 251 -45.82 14.73 78.90
CA GLY A 251 -45.97 14.37 80.31
C GLY A 251 -45.71 15.54 81.26
N ILE A 252 -44.70 16.37 80.99
CA ILE A 252 -44.40 17.58 81.76
C ILE A 252 -45.53 18.62 81.62
N GLU A 253 -46.04 18.86 80.41
CA GLU A 253 -47.15 19.78 80.16
C GLU A 253 -48.43 19.34 80.89
N ALA A 254 -48.75 18.04 80.90
CA ALA A 254 -49.86 17.49 81.67
C ALA A 254 -49.68 17.68 83.19
N ASN A 255 -48.48 17.44 83.71
CA ASN A 255 -48.16 17.66 85.13
C ASN A 255 -48.25 19.15 85.52
N LEU A 256 -47.77 20.06 84.65
CA LEU A 256 -47.86 21.50 84.84
C LEU A 256 -49.31 21.99 84.87
N LYS A 257 -50.18 21.42 84.01
CA LYS A 257 -51.61 21.70 84.04
C LYS A 257 -52.24 21.25 85.37
N ASN A 258 -51.95 20.03 85.82
CA ASN A 258 -52.46 19.52 87.10
C ASN A 258 -52.01 20.39 88.29
N LEU A 259 -50.76 20.86 88.30
CA LEU A 259 -50.25 21.80 89.31
C LEU A 259 -50.97 23.15 89.26
N THR A 260 -51.27 23.67 88.07
CA THR A 260 -52.09 24.88 87.89
C THR A 260 -53.50 24.71 88.46
N ASP A 261 -54.18 23.60 88.13
CA ASP A 261 -55.52 23.28 88.63
C ASP A 261 -55.55 23.15 90.17
N VAL A 262 -54.48 22.61 90.78
CA VAL A 262 -54.28 22.58 92.24
C VAL A 262 -54.06 23.99 92.81
N GLY A 263 -53.22 24.81 92.16
CA GLY A 263 -52.95 26.19 92.57
C GLY A 263 -54.21 27.06 92.59
N GLU A 264 -55.04 26.98 91.53
CA GLU A 264 -56.35 27.65 91.50
C GLU A 264 -57.29 27.17 92.61
N THR A 265 -57.25 25.88 92.93
CA THR A 265 -58.06 25.30 94.01
C THR A 265 -57.61 25.82 95.36
N LEU A 266 -56.30 25.92 95.60
CA LEU A 266 -55.74 26.52 96.81
C LEU A 266 -56.11 28.00 96.94
N ILE A 267 -56.05 28.78 95.85
CA ILE A 267 -56.49 30.19 95.84
C ILE A 267 -57.97 30.31 96.20
N ARG A 268 -58.84 29.43 95.66
CA ARG A 268 -60.26 29.38 96.04
C ARG A 268 -60.45 29.08 97.53
N THR A 269 -59.67 28.17 98.11
CA THR A 269 -59.70 27.88 99.56
C THR A 269 -59.19 29.05 100.41
N ILE A 270 -58.13 29.74 99.98
CA ILE A 270 -57.60 30.94 100.67
C ILE A 270 -58.67 32.04 100.69
N ASN A 271 -59.25 32.38 99.54
CA ASN A 271 -60.30 33.41 99.46
C ASN A 271 -61.54 33.06 100.31
N ALA A 272 -61.91 31.78 100.41
CA ALA A 272 -62.98 31.34 101.30
C ALA A 272 -62.59 31.46 102.79
N THR A 273 -61.32 31.20 103.12
CA THR A 273 -60.79 31.36 104.49
C THR A 273 -60.70 32.83 104.88
N ASP A 274 -60.32 33.72 103.96
CA ASP A 274 -60.31 35.17 104.19
C ASP A 274 -61.71 35.74 104.43
N ALA A 275 -62.73 35.22 103.72
CA ALA A 275 -64.12 35.55 103.98
C ALA A 275 -64.58 35.12 105.39
N ILE A 276 -64.17 33.93 105.85
CA ILE A 276 -64.42 33.45 107.22
C ILE A 276 -63.68 34.34 108.23
N ASN A 277 -62.40 34.67 108.00
CA ASN A 277 -61.61 35.55 108.85
C ASN A 277 -62.23 36.95 108.96
N LYS A 278 -62.82 37.48 107.88
CA LYS A 278 -63.54 38.76 107.91
C LYS A 278 -64.78 38.70 108.81
N ASN A 279 -65.59 37.65 108.71
CA ASN A 279 -66.74 37.45 109.60
C ASN A 279 -66.29 37.32 111.08
N LEU A 280 -65.25 36.54 111.36
CA LEU A 280 -64.66 36.42 112.71
C LEU A 280 -64.07 37.74 113.22
N THR A 281 -63.58 38.59 112.32
CA THR A 281 -63.08 39.95 112.65
C THR A 281 -64.24 40.87 113.03
N GLU A 282 -65.38 40.75 112.36
CA GLU A 282 -66.60 41.50 112.67
C GLU A 282 -67.21 41.03 114.02
N GLU A 283 -67.31 39.73 114.28
CA GLU A 283 -67.69 39.17 115.60
C GLU A 283 -66.72 39.60 116.73
N ARG A 284 -65.41 39.59 116.46
CA ARG A 284 -64.40 40.05 117.42
C ARG A 284 -64.58 41.52 117.79
N ASP A 285 -64.86 42.38 116.82
CA ASP A 285 -65.01 43.81 117.07
C ASP A 285 -66.36 44.15 117.75
N GLU A 286 -67.37 43.29 117.60
CA GLU A 286 -68.58 43.30 118.42
C GLU A 286 -68.29 42.90 119.88
N LEU A 287 -67.60 41.77 120.11
CA LEU A 287 -67.13 41.33 121.44
C LEU A 287 -66.19 42.35 122.12
N ARG A 288 -65.37 43.07 121.34
CA ARG A 288 -64.46 44.12 121.82
C ARG A 288 -65.21 45.34 122.37
N LYS A 289 -66.46 45.55 121.96
CA LYS A 289 -67.33 46.63 122.46
C LYS A 289 -67.78 46.36 123.90
N ASP A 290 -67.98 45.09 124.24
CA ASP A 290 -68.40 44.63 125.58
C ASP A 290 -67.23 44.53 126.57
N LEU A 291 -65.99 44.41 126.08
CA LEU A 291 -64.79 44.11 126.89
C LEU A 291 -64.05 45.33 127.48
N ASN A 292 -64.57 46.55 127.39
CA ASN A 292 -63.87 47.75 127.91
C ASN A 292 -63.99 47.95 129.45
N ASN A 293 -63.99 46.85 130.21
CA ASN A 293 -63.83 46.83 131.66
C ASN A 293 -62.81 45.74 132.07
N LEU A 294 -61.64 46.17 132.57
CA LEU A 294 -60.58 45.42 133.27
C LEU A 294 -59.72 44.37 132.50
N ASP A 295 -58.47 44.79 132.29
CA ASP A 295 -57.19 44.13 132.65
C ASP A 295 -56.56 42.95 131.86
N ILE A 296 -55.23 43.04 131.80
CA ILE A 296 -54.22 42.55 130.84
C ILE A 296 -53.73 41.11 131.12
N GLY A 297 -53.19 40.39 130.11
CA GLY A 297 -52.23 39.31 130.43
C GLY A 297 -51.72 38.38 129.30
N ALA A 298 -52.60 37.78 128.50
CA ALA A 298 -52.29 36.46 127.90
C ALA A 298 -51.73 36.44 126.45
N SER A 299 -51.93 37.48 125.64
CA SER A 299 -51.79 37.36 124.16
C SER A 299 -50.37 37.52 123.59
N LEU A 300 -49.35 37.82 124.41
CA LEU A 300 -48.01 38.19 123.93
C LEU A 300 -47.05 37.02 123.65
N LYS A 301 -47.44 35.77 123.93
CA LYS A 301 -46.55 34.61 123.71
C LYS A 301 -46.69 33.98 122.32
N ASN A 302 -47.91 33.91 121.79
CA ASN A 302 -48.22 33.16 120.56
C ASN A 302 -47.66 33.85 119.29
N LEU A 303 -47.69 35.19 119.24
CA LEU A 303 -47.18 35.99 118.11
C LEU A 303 -45.64 35.89 117.94
N SER A 304 -44.90 35.51 118.97
CA SER A 304 -43.45 35.27 118.87
C SER A 304 -43.15 33.97 118.12
N GLU A 305 -43.93 32.91 118.39
CA GLU A 305 -43.71 31.57 117.81
C GLU A 305 -44.16 31.50 116.34
N GLU A 306 -45.14 32.30 115.92
CA GLU A 306 -45.52 32.44 114.50
C GLU A 306 -44.52 33.29 113.70
N SER A 307 -43.96 34.34 114.31
CA SER A 307 -42.89 35.17 113.70
C SER A 307 -41.66 34.33 113.31
N GLU A 308 -41.20 33.46 114.21
CA GLU A 308 -40.03 32.60 113.97
C GLU A 308 -40.31 31.54 112.89
N LYS A 309 -41.53 30.98 112.82
CA LYS A 309 -41.95 30.11 111.70
C LYS A 309 -41.99 30.85 110.36
N LEU A 310 -42.43 32.11 110.34
CA LEU A 310 -42.46 32.91 109.12
C LEU A 310 -41.02 33.17 108.61
N ILE A 311 -40.10 33.49 109.52
CA ILE A 311 -38.67 33.68 109.21
C ILE A 311 -38.05 32.39 108.63
N GLN A 312 -38.31 31.22 109.23
CA GLN A 312 -37.84 29.94 108.70
C GLN A 312 -38.41 29.63 107.30
N THR A 313 -39.68 29.98 107.07
CA THR A 313 -40.34 29.78 105.77
C THR A 313 -39.73 30.69 104.69
N ILE A 314 -39.44 31.96 105.03
CA ILE A 314 -38.76 32.91 104.13
C ILE A 314 -37.36 32.41 103.77
N GLN A 315 -36.60 31.86 104.72
CA GLN A 315 -35.27 31.30 104.46
C GLN A 315 -35.31 30.08 103.53
N ASN A 316 -36.31 29.20 103.69
CA ASN A 316 -36.50 28.05 102.79
C ASN A 316 -36.84 28.54 101.37
N ILE A 317 -37.76 29.49 101.22
CA ILE A 317 -38.11 30.10 99.92
C ILE A 317 -36.89 30.76 99.26
N GLN A 318 -36.01 31.40 100.03
CA GLN A 318 -34.75 31.96 99.51
C GLN A 318 -33.75 30.88 99.04
N SER A 319 -33.72 29.73 99.70
CA SER A 319 -32.93 28.57 99.26
C SER A 319 -33.47 27.99 97.94
N ASP A 320 -34.78 27.77 97.87
CA ASP A 320 -35.44 27.19 96.69
C ASP A 320 -35.31 28.12 95.47
N HIS A 321 -35.49 29.44 95.66
CA HIS A 321 -35.25 30.44 94.62
C HIS A 321 -33.81 30.35 94.08
N LYS A 322 -32.81 30.12 94.95
CA LYS A 322 -31.41 30.00 94.53
C LYS A 322 -31.17 28.75 93.69
N ASN A 323 -31.83 27.63 94.01
CA ASN A 323 -31.79 26.40 93.22
C ASN A 323 -32.43 26.59 91.83
N VAL A 324 -33.65 27.15 91.77
CA VAL A 324 -34.36 27.44 90.52
C VAL A 324 -33.57 28.41 89.62
N THR A 325 -32.85 29.37 90.23
CA THR A 325 -31.95 30.26 89.48
C THR A 325 -30.79 29.49 88.83
N GLY A 326 -30.22 28.50 89.54
CA GLY A 326 -29.17 27.64 89.01
C GLY A 326 -29.63 26.72 87.88
N GLU A 327 -30.82 26.13 88.00
CA GLU A 327 -31.43 25.30 86.95
C GLU A 327 -31.71 26.11 85.68
N ARG A 328 -32.26 27.33 85.82
CA ARG A 328 -32.46 28.28 84.71
C ARG A 328 -31.15 28.57 83.97
N ASP A 329 -30.07 28.82 84.71
CA ASP A 329 -28.77 29.17 84.12
C ASP A 329 -28.09 27.97 83.43
N ASP A 330 -28.37 26.75 83.90
CA ASP A 330 -27.95 25.52 83.21
C ASP A 330 -28.72 25.26 81.92
N LEU A 331 -30.06 25.43 81.95
CA LEU A 331 -30.91 25.38 80.76
C LEU A 331 -30.50 26.44 79.72
N MET A 332 -30.15 27.65 80.16
CA MET A 332 -29.68 28.71 79.28
C MET A 332 -28.35 28.37 78.59
N ARG A 333 -27.42 27.68 79.28
CA ARG A 333 -26.20 27.15 78.67
C ARG A 333 -26.49 26.06 77.63
N LYS A 334 -27.38 25.12 77.95
CA LYS A 334 -27.82 24.07 76.99
C LYS A 334 -28.45 24.68 75.74
N LEU A 335 -29.32 25.69 75.90
CA LEU A 335 -29.94 26.41 74.78
C LEU A 335 -28.90 27.09 73.86
N ASN A 336 -27.86 27.71 74.43
CA ASN A 336 -26.77 28.32 73.66
C ASN A 336 -25.93 27.28 72.88
N VAL A 337 -25.71 26.10 73.46
CA VAL A 337 -25.04 24.97 72.77
C VAL A 337 -25.88 24.48 71.59
N PHE A 338 -27.18 24.21 71.80
CA PHE A 338 -28.09 23.80 70.71
C PHE A 338 -28.22 24.86 69.60
N THR A 339 -28.25 26.14 69.96
CA THR A 339 -28.26 27.26 68.99
C THR A 339 -26.99 27.25 68.12
N SER A 340 -25.84 26.94 68.73
CA SER A 340 -24.56 26.83 68.02
C SER A 340 -24.51 25.60 67.10
N GLN A 341 -25.05 24.46 67.52
CA GLN A 341 -25.15 23.25 66.70
C GLN A 341 -26.10 23.45 65.52
N LEU A 342 -27.27 24.08 65.73
CA LEU A 342 -28.21 24.45 64.66
C LEU A 342 -27.56 25.34 63.59
N ALA A 343 -26.71 26.28 63.98
CA ALA A 343 -25.96 27.11 63.04
C ALA A 343 -24.96 26.29 62.21
N SER A 344 -24.27 25.31 62.81
CA SER A 344 -23.37 24.39 62.10
C SER A 344 -24.11 23.52 61.08
N ILE A 345 -25.21 22.87 61.51
CA ILE A 345 -26.04 22.01 60.66
C ILE A 345 -26.69 22.81 59.52
N SER A 346 -27.10 24.06 59.77
CA SER A 346 -27.61 24.94 58.72
C SER A 346 -26.56 25.22 57.65
N LYS A 347 -25.29 25.36 58.03
CA LYS A 347 -24.18 25.59 57.09
C LYS A 347 -23.89 24.33 56.25
N GLU A 348 -23.79 23.17 56.89
CA GLU A 348 -23.59 21.88 56.19
C GLU A 348 -24.71 21.58 55.18
N ARG A 349 -25.97 21.87 55.53
CA ARG A 349 -27.11 21.77 54.60
C ARG A 349 -26.92 22.66 53.36
N ASP A 350 -26.40 23.87 53.53
CA ASP A 350 -26.24 24.83 52.43
C ASP A 350 -25.03 24.48 51.55
N ASP A 351 -23.96 23.95 52.13
CA ASP A 351 -22.83 23.35 51.41
C ASP A 351 -23.27 22.09 50.61
N LEU A 352 -24.09 21.21 51.21
CA LEU A 352 -24.69 20.04 50.53
C LEU A 352 -25.63 20.45 49.37
N LYS A 353 -26.43 21.50 49.53
CA LYS A 353 -27.25 22.07 48.44
C LYS A 353 -26.39 22.49 47.25
N LYS A 354 -25.25 23.12 47.51
CA LYS A 354 -24.32 23.55 46.46
C LYS A 354 -23.71 22.35 45.74
N ILE A 355 -23.24 21.34 46.48
CA ILE A 355 -22.73 20.08 45.92
C ILE A 355 -23.78 19.40 45.04
N ASN A 356 -25.05 19.36 45.46
CA ASN A 356 -26.12 18.78 44.63
C ASN A 356 -26.31 19.56 43.31
N SER A 357 -26.29 20.89 43.35
CA SER A 357 -26.35 21.72 42.12
C SER A 357 -25.18 21.47 41.17
N ASP A 358 -23.96 21.29 41.71
CA ASP A 358 -22.77 20.99 40.90
C ASP A 358 -22.85 19.58 40.27
N ILE A 359 -23.40 18.59 41.01
CA ILE A 359 -23.67 17.24 40.50
C ILE A 359 -24.71 17.26 39.37
N GLU A 360 -25.80 18.01 39.51
CA GLU A 360 -26.83 18.15 38.48
C GLU A 360 -26.27 18.80 37.20
N ALA A 361 -25.44 19.83 37.32
CA ALA A 361 -24.75 20.45 36.19
C ALA A 361 -23.83 19.45 35.48
N ASN A 362 -23.01 18.71 36.24
CA ASN A 362 -22.08 17.72 35.66
C ASN A 362 -22.82 16.55 34.99
N SER A 363 -23.94 16.10 35.56
CA SER A 363 -24.81 15.06 34.99
C SER A 363 -25.40 15.48 33.63
N ASN A 364 -25.76 16.76 33.48
CA ASN A 364 -26.22 17.29 32.20
C ASN A 364 -25.12 17.34 31.14
N ASN A 365 -23.91 17.80 31.50
CA ASN A 365 -22.76 17.79 30.59
C ASN A 365 -22.42 16.37 30.10
N LEU A 366 -22.40 15.38 31.02
CA LEU A 366 -22.19 13.96 30.69
C LEU A 366 -23.28 13.39 29.75
N ARG A 367 -24.50 13.92 29.80
CA ARG A 367 -25.58 13.54 28.88
C ARG A 367 -25.33 14.11 27.48
N GLU A 368 -24.89 15.36 27.37
CA GLU A 368 -24.53 15.99 26.09
C GLU A 368 -23.32 15.30 25.44
N ASP A 369 -22.28 14.98 26.21
CA ASP A 369 -21.11 14.21 25.75
C ASP A 369 -21.50 12.83 25.23
N LYS A 370 -22.45 12.16 25.90
CA LYS A 370 -22.99 10.86 25.46
C LYS A 370 -23.72 10.98 24.13
N ASP A 371 -24.53 12.02 23.94
CA ASP A 371 -25.28 12.23 22.70
C ASP A 371 -24.37 12.66 21.53
N GLU A 372 -23.32 13.43 21.82
CA GLU A 372 -22.21 13.75 20.91
C GLU A 372 -21.44 12.48 20.48
N LEU A 373 -21.12 11.59 21.41
CA LEU A 373 -20.44 10.33 21.14
C LEU A 373 -21.31 9.37 20.32
N ASN A 374 -22.62 9.30 20.60
CA ASN A 374 -23.58 8.52 19.82
C ASN A 374 -23.70 9.02 18.38
N ARG A 375 -23.69 10.34 18.14
CA ARG A 375 -23.65 10.92 16.79
C ARG A 375 -22.40 10.46 16.03
N LYS A 376 -21.21 10.57 16.64
CA LYS A 376 -19.93 10.10 16.06
C LYS A 376 -19.92 8.59 15.80
N LEU A 377 -20.55 7.78 16.65
CA LEU A 377 -20.67 6.34 16.46
C LEU A 377 -21.55 5.98 15.25
N ASN A 378 -22.64 6.71 15.04
CA ASN A 378 -23.51 6.53 13.87
C ASN A 378 -22.80 6.90 12.56
N ASP A 379 -22.04 8.00 12.55
CA ASP A 379 -21.22 8.40 11.39
C ASP A 379 -20.19 7.33 11.03
N LEU A 380 -19.49 6.77 12.03
CA LEU A 380 -18.58 5.63 11.83
C LEU A 380 -19.28 4.37 11.28
N GLY A 381 -20.55 4.16 11.63
CA GLY A 381 -21.39 3.12 11.06
C GLY A 381 -21.61 3.28 9.54
N TRP A 382 -21.77 4.50 9.06
CA TRP A 382 -21.88 4.79 7.62
C TRP A 382 -20.60 4.42 6.86
N TYR A 383 -19.43 4.77 7.40
CA TYR A 383 -18.14 4.39 6.81
C TYR A 383 -17.96 2.86 6.80
N LYS A 384 -18.27 2.18 7.92
CA LYS A 384 -18.18 0.72 8.04
C LYS A 384 -18.96 -0.02 6.94
N ASN A 385 -20.14 0.48 6.58
CA ASN A 385 -21.00 -0.11 5.54
C ASN A 385 -20.48 0.13 4.10
N LYS A 386 -19.58 1.09 3.88
CA LYS A 386 -18.93 1.33 2.58
C LYS A 386 -17.63 0.56 2.36
N VAL A 387 -16.96 0.11 3.42
CA VAL A 387 -15.71 -0.67 3.32
C VAL A 387 -15.82 -1.91 2.40
N PRO A 388 -16.91 -2.72 2.41
CA PRO A 388 -17.03 -3.89 1.53
C PRO A 388 -16.97 -3.53 0.03
N ALA A 389 -17.54 -2.40 -0.37
CA ALA A 389 -17.55 -1.95 -1.77
C ALA A 389 -16.17 -1.52 -2.30
N VAL A 390 -15.23 -1.18 -1.39
CA VAL A 390 -13.83 -0.85 -1.74
C VAL A 390 -12.94 -2.10 -1.70
N ARG A 391 -13.35 -3.15 -0.97
CA ARG A 391 -12.54 -4.35 -0.75
C ARG A 391 -12.58 -5.32 -1.94
N SER A 392 -13.74 -5.54 -2.54
CA SER A 392 -13.86 -6.46 -3.71
C SER A 392 -12.88 -6.13 -4.85
N PRO A 393 -12.76 -4.87 -5.32
CA PRO A 393 -11.79 -4.54 -6.36
C PRO A 393 -10.32 -4.75 -5.95
N TYR A 394 -10.00 -4.74 -4.65
CA TYR A 394 -8.66 -5.00 -4.16
C TYR A 394 -8.33 -6.51 -4.20
N ASP A 395 -9.29 -7.34 -3.78
CA ASP A 395 -9.15 -8.80 -3.80
C ASP A 395 -9.01 -9.31 -5.26
N ASP A 396 -9.73 -8.70 -6.22
CA ASP A 396 -9.60 -8.97 -7.67
C ASP A 396 -8.22 -8.59 -8.23
N ILE A 397 -7.68 -7.43 -7.83
CA ILE A 397 -6.33 -6.99 -8.21
C ILE A 397 -5.26 -7.91 -7.62
N GLU A 398 -5.44 -8.39 -6.39
CA GLU A 398 -4.51 -9.33 -5.77
C GLU A 398 -4.52 -10.69 -6.48
N ALA A 399 -5.70 -11.20 -6.86
CA ALA A 399 -5.83 -12.41 -7.66
C ALA A 399 -5.10 -12.28 -9.00
N MET A 400 -5.32 -11.18 -9.75
CA MET A 400 -4.66 -10.94 -11.03
C MET A 400 -3.14 -10.77 -10.90
N SER A 401 -2.67 -10.14 -9.81
CA SER A 401 -1.23 -10.01 -9.50
C SER A 401 -0.54 -11.37 -9.25
N ARG A 402 -1.25 -12.32 -8.64
CA ARG A 402 -0.76 -13.69 -8.43
C ARG A 402 -0.64 -14.45 -9.76
N THR A 403 -1.65 -14.38 -10.63
CA THR A 403 -1.62 -15.01 -11.97
C THR A 403 -0.45 -14.49 -12.81
N ILE A 404 -0.30 -13.16 -12.92
CA ILE A 404 0.79 -12.53 -13.68
C ILE A 404 2.18 -12.91 -13.10
N SER A 405 2.27 -13.10 -11.78
CA SER A 405 3.51 -13.56 -11.14
C SER A 405 3.85 -15.01 -11.49
N GLN A 406 2.86 -15.90 -11.60
CA GLN A 406 3.05 -17.28 -12.04
C GLN A 406 3.50 -17.35 -13.50
N GLU A 407 2.78 -16.68 -14.41
CA GLU A 407 3.13 -16.60 -15.84
C GLU A 407 4.55 -16.04 -16.05
N ARG A 408 4.92 -14.99 -15.31
CA ARG A 408 6.28 -14.43 -15.31
C ARG A 408 7.33 -15.47 -14.94
N ASP A 409 7.08 -16.25 -13.89
CA ASP A 409 8.06 -17.20 -13.37
C ASP A 409 8.19 -18.45 -14.27
N GLU A 410 7.10 -18.89 -14.92
CA GLU A 410 7.12 -19.89 -15.99
C GLU A 410 7.91 -19.40 -17.22
N LEU A 411 7.63 -18.18 -17.69
CA LEU A 411 8.36 -17.56 -18.81
C LEU A 411 9.85 -17.40 -18.47
N LYS A 412 10.17 -17.02 -17.24
CA LYS A 412 11.56 -16.93 -16.75
C LYS A 412 12.25 -18.30 -16.71
N ALA A 413 11.55 -19.38 -16.36
CA ALA A 413 12.07 -20.74 -16.44
C ALA A 413 12.32 -21.18 -17.90
N LYS A 414 11.40 -20.89 -18.83
CA LYS A 414 11.60 -21.13 -20.28
C LYS A 414 12.81 -20.36 -20.81
N ILE A 415 12.94 -19.07 -20.48
CA ILE A 415 14.10 -18.24 -20.87
C ILE A 415 15.42 -18.79 -20.30
N ASN A 416 15.44 -19.22 -19.04
CA ASN A 416 16.63 -19.84 -18.43
C ASN A 416 17.03 -21.16 -19.10
N THR A 417 16.08 -21.89 -19.69
CA THR A 417 16.36 -23.10 -20.47
C THR A 417 16.92 -22.74 -21.84
N LEU A 418 16.32 -21.76 -22.53
CA LEU A 418 16.81 -21.25 -23.82
C LEU A 418 18.23 -20.64 -23.76
N ASN A 419 18.57 -20.02 -22.63
CA ASN A 419 19.91 -19.45 -22.41
C ASN A 419 21.02 -20.51 -22.20
N GLN A 420 20.66 -21.80 -22.07
CA GLN A 420 21.67 -22.88 -22.06
C GLN A 420 22.12 -23.17 -23.49
N PRO A 421 23.42 -23.37 -23.74
CA PRO A 421 23.90 -23.67 -25.09
C PRO A 421 23.37 -25.02 -25.59
N GLY A 422 22.97 -25.07 -26.87
CA GLY A 422 22.53 -26.29 -27.56
C GLY A 422 21.03 -26.41 -27.86
N TRP A 423 20.24 -25.36 -27.60
CA TRP A 423 18.84 -25.27 -28.05
C TRP A 423 18.73 -24.55 -29.40
N GLU A 424 18.01 -25.12 -30.37
CA GLU A 424 17.66 -24.51 -31.65
C GLU A 424 16.14 -24.23 -31.70
N VAL A 425 15.73 -23.02 -32.07
CA VAL A 425 14.30 -22.63 -32.13
C VAL A 425 13.75 -22.88 -33.53
N PHE A 426 12.61 -23.58 -33.62
CA PHE A 426 11.91 -23.89 -34.86
C PHE A 426 10.40 -24.01 -34.62
N GLU A 427 9.56 -23.42 -35.49
CA GLU A 427 8.08 -23.48 -35.43
C GLU A 427 7.48 -23.30 -34.01
N GLY A 428 7.87 -22.23 -33.29
CA GLY A 428 7.31 -21.90 -31.98
C GLY A 428 7.75 -22.82 -30.82
N SER A 429 8.70 -23.73 -31.06
CA SER A 429 9.30 -24.59 -30.04
C SER A 429 10.82 -24.52 -30.08
N ALA A 430 11.48 -24.92 -29.00
CA ALA A 430 12.93 -25.07 -28.96
C ALA A 430 13.32 -26.54 -28.82
N TYR A 431 14.39 -26.93 -29.49
CA TYR A 431 14.83 -28.33 -29.56
C TYR A 431 16.27 -28.48 -29.11
N TYR A 432 16.52 -29.49 -28.28
CA TYR A 432 17.87 -29.86 -27.83
C TYR A 432 18.23 -31.23 -28.40
N VAL A 433 19.34 -31.29 -29.14
CA VAL A 433 19.88 -32.56 -29.66
C VAL A 433 21.07 -32.98 -28.83
N SER A 434 20.95 -34.16 -28.22
CA SER A 434 21.99 -34.78 -27.41
C SER A 434 23.36 -34.90 -28.10
N ALA A 435 24.41 -34.74 -27.30
CA ALA A 435 25.77 -35.15 -27.67
C ALA A 435 25.98 -36.66 -27.45
N GLY A 436 25.61 -37.18 -26.27
CA GLY A 436 25.73 -38.58 -25.90
C GLY A 436 24.51 -39.45 -26.25
N LYS A 437 24.53 -40.72 -25.84
CA LYS A 437 23.45 -41.70 -26.07
C LYS A 437 22.84 -42.19 -24.75
N LYS A 438 21.54 -42.53 -24.77
CA LYS A 438 20.73 -42.97 -23.62
C LYS A 438 19.60 -43.91 -24.07
N THR A 439 19.04 -44.68 -23.14
CA THR A 439 17.77 -45.41 -23.36
C THR A 439 16.62 -44.44 -23.60
N TRP A 440 15.49 -44.90 -24.15
CA TRP A 440 14.34 -44.04 -24.42
C TRP A 440 13.80 -43.42 -23.11
N GLN A 441 13.63 -44.21 -22.05
CA GLN A 441 13.16 -43.72 -20.75
C GLN A 441 14.12 -42.70 -20.12
N GLU A 442 15.44 -42.93 -20.17
CA GLU A 442 16.41 -41.95 -19.65
C GLU A 442 16.46 -40.66 -20.48
N SER A 443 16.31 -40.77 -21.80
CA SER A 443 16.23 -39.64 -22.71
C SER A 443 15.01 -38.77 -22.40
N ARG A 444 13.85 -39.40 -22.18
CA ARG A 444 12.63 -38.73 -21.73
C ARG A 444 12.81 -38.02 -20.40
N ARG A 445 13.36 -38.71 -19.38
CA ARG A 445 13.67 -38.10 -18.07
C ARG A 445 14.62 -36.90 -18.20
N TYR A 446 15.60 -36.97 -19.10
CA TYR A 446 16.49 -35.83 -19.37
C TYR A 446 15.71 -34.63 -19.91
N CYS A 447 14.87 -34.81 -20.93
CA CYS A 447 14.05 -33.72 -21.46
C CYS A 447 13.13 -33.12 -20.38
N GLN A 448 12.48 -33.97 -19.58
CA GLN A 448 11.62 -33.56 -18.47
C GLN A 448 12.39 -32.77 -17.40
N SER A 449 13.64 -33.14 -17.09
CA SER A 449 14.52 -32.36 -16.20
C SER A 449 14.88 -30.96 -16.72
N LYS A 450 14.59 -30.67 -18.00
CA LYS A 450 14.76 -29.36 -18.65
C LYS A 450 13.43 -28.65 -18.94
N GLY A 451 12.31 -29.16 -18.43
CA GLY A 451 10.96 -28.62 -18.72
C GLY A 451 10.44 -28.94 -20.12
N ALA A 452 11.06 -29.89 -20.82
CA ALA A 452 10.73 -30.35 -22.16
C ALA A 452 10.21 -31.81 -22.12
N ASP A 453 9.81 -32.37 -23.25
CA ASP A 453 9.71 -33.84 -23.42
C ASP A 453 10.43 -34.26 -24.72
N LEU A 454 10.40 -35.52 -25.11
CA LEU A 454 10.95 -35.97 -26.39
C LEU A 454 10.14 -35.40 -27.58
N MET A 455 10.81 -35.11 -28.69
CA MET A 455 10.22 -34.41 -29.84
C MET A 455 8.96 -35.09 -30.41
N ILE A 456 7.93 -34.29 -30.68
CA ILE A 456 6.68 -34.72 -31.31
C ILE A 456 6.68 -34.27 -32.77
N ILE A 457 6.56 -35.22 -33.70
CA ILE A 457 6.60 -34.94 -35.13
C ILE A 457 5.19 -35.12 -35.72
N ASN A 458 4.41 -34.04 -35.67
CA ASN A 458 3.05 -33.95 -36.17
C ASN A 458 2.93 -33.16 -37.48
N SER A 459 4.05 -32.80 -38.12
CA SER A 459 4.09 -32.06 -39.39
C SER A 459 5.28 -32.48 -40.26
N ARG A 460 5.15 -32.23 -41.57
CA ARG A 460 6.23 -32.45 -42.56
C ARG A 460 7.46 -31.59 -42.27
N SER A 461 7.24 -30.35 -41.86
CA SER A 461 8.30 -29.41 -41.51
C SER A 461 9.10 -29.88 -40.29
N LYS A 462 8.43 -30.35 -39.22
CA LYS A 462 9.09 -31.00 -38.08
C LYS A 462 9.84 -32.27 -38.47
N GLN A 463 9.32 -33.08 -39.39
CA GLN A 463 10.01 -34.27 -39.86
C GLN A 463 11.34 -33.92 -40.59
N VAL A 464 11.29 -32.94 -41.49
CA VAL A 464 12.49 -32.43 -42.18
C VAL A 464 13.48 -31.81 -41.18
N PHE A 465 12.99 -31.07 -40.18
CA PHE A 465 13.82 -30.52 -39.11
C PHE A 465 14.50 -31.60 -38.26
N GLY A 466 13.82 -32.69 -37.90
CA GLY A 466 14.44 -33.84 -37.23
C GLY A 466 15.54 -34.46 -38.10
N ASN A 467 15.25 -34.74 -39.37
CA ASN A 467 16.22 -35.34 -40.29
C ASN A 467 17.50 -34.50 -40.50
N LYS A 468 17.42 -33.15 -40.38
CA LYS A 468 18.54 -32.21 -40.47
C LYS A 468 19.74 -32.61 -39.60
N PHE A 469 19.51 -33.20 -38.43
CA PHE A 469 20.57 -33.51 -37.47
C PHE A 469 21.38 -34.77 -37.80
N GLN A 470 20.97 -35.57 -38.78
CA GLN A 470 21.72 -36.72 -39.31
C GLN A 470 22.23 -37.70 -38.23
N LYS A 471 21.38 -38.00 -37.25
CA LYS A 471 21.66 -38.90 -36.13
C LYS A 471 20.58 -39.96 -36.00
N TYR A 472 20.95 -41.14 -35.50
CA TYR A 472 20.00 -42.14 -35.03
C TYR A 472 19.52 -41.73 -33.64
N MET A 473 18.25 -41.30 -33.54
CA MET A 473 17.79 -40.62 -32.33
C MET A 473 16.34 -40.88 -31.94
N TRP A 474 16.13 -41.07 -30.63
CA TRP A 474 14.83 -41.17 -30.00
C TRP A 474 14.00 -39.91 -30.23
N ILE A 475 12.76 -40.15 -30.67
CA ILE A 475 11.67 -39.18 -30.71
C ILE A 475 10.61 -39.59 -29.67
N GLY A 476 9.62 -38.73 -29.43
CA GLY A 476 8.62 -38.92 -28.39
C GLY A 476 7.54 -39.95 -28.71
N LEU A 477 7.87 -40.99 -29.48
CA LEU A 477 6.94 -41.96 -30.04
C LEU A 477 7.06 -43.31 -29.32
N THR A 478 5.94 -43.88 -28.86
CA THR A 478 5.90 -45.19 -28.18
C THR A 478 4.52 -45.84 -28.31
N ASP A 479 4.45 -47.16 -28.34
CA ASP A 479 3.23 -47.96 -28.20
C ASP A 479 3.29 -48.89 -26.97
N GLY A 480 4.25 -48.71 -26.07
CA GLY A 480 4.51 -49.62 -24.93
C GLY A 480 3.41 -49.75 -23.87
N GLU A 481 2.29 -49.04 -24.01
CA GLU A 481 1.05 -49.29 -23.25
C GLU A 481 0.12 -50.31 -23.92
N ARG A 482 0.17 -50.41 -25.26
CA ARG A 482 -0.64 -51.32 -26.07
C ARG A 482 0.03 -51.51 -27.44
N ASP A 483 0.66 -52.67 -27.63
CA ASP A 483 1.29 -53.14 -28.88
C ASP A 483 0.50 -52.73 -30.14
N GLY A 484 1.18 -52.09 -31.09
CA GLY A 484 0.61 -51.56 -32.33
C GLY A 484 -0.19 -50.26 -32.20
N THR A 485 -0.39 -49.71 -30.99
CA THR A 485 -1.13 -48.47 -30.74
C THR A 485 -0.17 -47.31 -30.41
N TRP A 486 0.49 -46.80 -31.44
CA TRP A 486 1.48 -45.73 -31.32
C TRP A 486 0.88 -44.40 -30.90
N LYS A 487 1.52 -43.75 -29.93
CA LYS A 487 1.18 -42.42 -29.42
C LYS A 487 2.42 -41.59 -29.10
N TRP A 488 2.21 -40.29 -28.93
CA TRP A 488 3.24 -39.36 -28.50
C TRP A 488 3.37 -39.30 -26.97
N VAL A 489 4.49 -38.76 -26.49
CA VAL A 489 4.79 -38.54 -25.07
C VAL A 489 3.77 -37.64 -24.36
N ASP A 490 3.08 -36.73 -25.07
CA ASP A 490 1.97 -35.94 -24.53
C ASP A 490 0.61 -36.67 -24.54
N GLY A 491 0.60 -37.94 -24.94
CA GLY A 491 -0.59 -38.80 -25.01
C GLY A 491 -1.39 -38.68 -26.30
N SER A 492 -1.05 -37.75 -27.20
CA SER A 492 -1.77 -37.60 -28.47
C SER A 492 -1.53 -38.79 -29.43
N PRO A 493 -2.54 -39.22 -30.20
CA PRO A 493 -2.39 -40.30 -31.17
C PRO A 493 -1.57 -39.86 -32.39
N VAL A 494 -0.94 -40.81 -33.08
CA VAL A 494 -0.24 -40.52 -34.34
C VAL A 494 -1.25 -40.23 -35.47
N THR A 495 -1.33 -38.96 -35.90
CA THR A 495 -2.21 -38.53 -37.00
C THR A 495 -1.52 -38.52 -38.37
N THR A 496 -0.19 -38.38 -38.41
CA THR A 496 0.65 -38.45 -39.61
C THR A 496 1.89 -39.26 -39.25
N SER A 497 2.29 -40.19 -40.11
CA SER A 497 3.42 -41.08 -39.83
C SER A 497 4.50 -41.00 -40.90
N TYR A 498 5.76 -41.07 -40.47
CA TYR A 498 6.93 -41.08 -41.34
C TYR A 498 7.76 -42.36 -41.18
N TRP A 499 7.09 -43.50 -40.93
CA TRP A 499 7.68 -44.83 -40.91
C TRP A 499 8.43 -45.14 -42.20
N ALA A 500 9.66 -45.66 -42.07
CA ALA A 500 10.44 -46.14 -43.19
C ALA A 500 9.75 -47.33 -43.90
N ASP A 501 10.25 -47.70 -45.07
CA ASP A 501 9.67 -48.76 -45.90
C ASP A 501 9.81 -50.11 -45.18
N GLY A 502 8.70 -50.69 -44.72
CA GLY A 502 8.67 -51.92 -43.92
C GLY A 502 8.45 -51.74 -42.42
N GLU A 503 8.44 -50.51 -41.91
CA GLU A 503 8.24 -50.20 -40.49
C GLU A 503 6.80 -49.78 -40.15
N PRO A 504 6.32 -49.97 -38.90
CA PRO A 504 7.00 -50.64 -37.79
C PRO A 504 6.93 -52.18 -37.89
N ASN A 505 8.00 -52.89 -37.51
CA ASN A 505 8.11 -54.35 -37.70
C ASN A 505 8.42 -55.18 -36.44
N GLY A 506 8.90 -54.58 -35.36
CA GLY A 506 9.46 -55.27 -34.19
C GLY A 506 8.43 -55.84 -33.21
N ARG A 507 7.14 -55.57 -33.41
CA ARG A 507 6.02 -56.06 -32.59
C ARG A 507 6.26 -55.74 -31.10
N THR A 508 5.85 -56.63 -30.20
CA THR A 508 5.95 -56.50 -28.74
C THR A 508 7.35 -56.25 -28.17
N LEU A 509 8.43 -56.33 -28.98
CA LEU A 509 9.80 -56.12 -28.52
C LEU A 509 10.30 -54.67 -28.68
N GLU A 510 9.76 -53.89 -29.61
CA GLU A 510 10.42 -52.68 -30.13
C GLU A 510 9.58 -51.41 -29.92
N ASN A 511 9.05 -51.27 -28.70
CA ASN A 511 7.96 -50.34 -28.36
C ASN A 511 8.32 -48.82 -28.32
N CYS A 512 9.44 -48.40 -28.94
CA CYS A 512 9.93 -47.02 -28.92
C CYS A 512 10.38 -46.56 -30.32
N GLY A 513 9.93 -45.38 -30.76
CA GLY A 513 10.22 -44.84 -32.09
C GLY A 513 11.49 -43.98 -32.11
N ASN A 514 12.33 -44.19 -33.14
CA ASN A 514 13.47 -43.35 -33.44
C ASN A 514 13.44 -42.85 -34.90
N ILE A 515 14.23 -41.82 -35.20
CA ILE A 515 14.66 -41.50 -36.57
C ILE A 515 15.93 -42.33 -36.84
N LYS A 516 15.90 -43.16 -37.89
CA LYS A 516 17.03 -44.01 -38.34
C LYS A 516 17.50 -43.59 -39.73
N THR A 517 16.62 -43.67 -40.72
CA THR A 517 16.95 -43.42 -42.14
C THR A 517 16.81 -41.93 -42.47
N TYR A 518 17.53 -41.06 -41.75
CA TYR A 518 17.40 -39.59 -41.82
C TYR A 518 17.65 -38.97 -43.21
N THR A 519 18.21 -39.74 -44.16
CA THR A 519 18.36 -39.34 -45.57
C THR A 519 17.07 -39.41 -46.39
N LYS A 520 16.03 -40.08 -45.87
CA LYS A 520 14.68 -40.16 -46.46
C LYS A 520 13.69 -39.36 -45.62
N GLU A 521 12.64 -38.82 -46.24
CA GLU A 521 11.53 -38.20 -45.49
C GLU A 521 10.81 -39.21 -44.58
N ARG A 522 10.58 -40.43 -45.10
CA ARG A 522 10.15 -41.59 -44.33
C ARG A 522 11.36 -42.24 -43.65
N SER A 523 11.59 -41.94 -42.38
CA SER A 523 12.81 -42.29 -41.63
C SER A 523 12.59 -42.97 -40.28
N TRP A 524 11.34 -43.08 -39.79
CA TRP A 524 11.08 -43.66 -38.48
C TRP A 524 11.24 -45.18 -38.49
N ASN A 525 11.70 -45.69 -37.37
CA ASN A 525 11.93 -47.11 -37.10
C ASN A 525 11.56 -47.37 -35.63
N ASP A 526 10.82 -48.45 -35.39
CA ASP A 526 10.54 -48.95 -34.05
C ASP A 526 11.74 -49.76 -33.54
N GLU A 527 12.09 -49.58 -32.27
CA GLU A 527 13.36 -50.05 -31.72
C GLU A 527 13.22 -50.37 -30.23
N ARG A 528 14.07 -51.27 -29.74
CA ARG A 528 14.07 -51.66 -28.33
C ARG A 528 14.37 -50.45 -27.46
N CYS A 529 13.44 -50.06 -26.60
CA CYS A 529 13.55 -48.91 -25.70
C CYS A 529 14.84 -48.91 -24.84
N SER A 530 15.40 -50.10 -24.57
CA SER A 530 16.65 -50.33 -23.84
C SER A 530 17.93 -50.03 -24.65
N HIS A 531 17.85 -49.78 -25.95
CA HIS A 531 19.00 -49.40 -26.76
C HIS A 531 19.41 -47.94 -26.49
N SER A 532 20.72 -47.72 -26.45
CA SER A 532 21.28 -46.38 -26.24
C SER A 532 21.44 -45.65 -27.58
N LEU A 533 20.54 -44.72 -27.86
CA LEU A 533 20.58 -43.83 -29.02
C LEU A 533 20.77 -42.38 -28.59
N ASN A 534 21.07 -41.49 -29.54
CA ASN A 534 20.90 -40.07 -29.29
C ASN A 534 19.40 -39.78 -29.05
N TRP A 535 19.06 -38.60 -28.56
CA TRP A 535 17.69 -38.13 -28.44
C TRP A 535 17.57 -36.65 -28.80
N ILE A 536 16.34 -36.24 -29.11
CA ILE A 536 15.94 -34.85 -29.34
C ILE A 536 14.78 -34.47 -28.41
N CYS A 537 14.96 -33.39 -27.64
CA CYS A 537 13.92 -32.81 -26.79
C CYS A 537 13.14 -31.72 -27.54
N GLU A 538 11.89 -31.46 -27.14
CA GLU A 538 11.05 -30.34 -27.57
C GLU A 538 10.49 -29.58 -26.35
N LEU A 539 10.75 -28.27 -26.31
CA LEU A 539 10.20 -27.31 -25.35
C LEU A 539 9.21 -26.40 -26.09
N LYS A 540 7.90 -26.53 -25.81
CA LYS A 540 6.85 -25.66 -26.39
C LYS A 540 6.96 -24.24 -25.81
N LEU A 541 7.26 -23.25 -26.65
CA LEU A 541 7.45 -21.86 -26.19
C LEU A 541 6.15 -21.07 -26.16
N ILE A 542 5.25 -21.36 -27.10
CA ILE A 542 3.92 -20.75 -27.29
C ILE A 542 2.85 -21.82 -27.02
#